data_AF-A0A0R1XP35-F1
#
_entry.id   AF-A0A0R1XP35-F1
#
_cell.length_a   1.000
_cell.length_b   1.000
_cell.length_c   1.000
_cell.angle_alpha   90.00
_cell.angle_beta   90.00
_cell.angle_gamma   90.00
#
_symmetry.space_group_name_H-M   'P 1'
#
loop_
_entity.id
_entity.type
_entity.pdbx_description
1 polymer ?
#
loop_
_entity_poly.entity_id
_entity_poly.type
_entity_poly.pdbx_seq_one_letter_code
_entity_poly.pdbx_strand_id
1 'polypeptide(L)'
;MAYHQVLFQDLLIHYPDQATPFMTPARDELLFASPHKDDLYGTVRVASDGFVFAVPKYGGVFSFLTPRELQLDISFPVNPFVLSNPPANAALLFHGITVNYDHQLIPFHRADDNELLFIDGTYDMIAAYIRINPDGSVLTFPNGGARFAYVNDHEITVLATTDDPAD
;
A
#
# COMPACT_ATOMS: atom_id res chain seq x y z
N MET A 1 -15.71 12.89 -8.37
CA MET A 1 -15.72 11.49 -8.85
C MET A 1 -16.89 10.78 -8.21
N ALA A 2 -17.58 9.91 -8.94
CA ALA A 2 -18.66 9.10 -8.36
C ALA A 2 -18.08 7.81 -7.78
N TYR A 3 -18.54 7.41 -6.60
CA TYR A 3 -18.17 6.15 -5.97
C TYR A 3 -19.31 5.15 -6.06
N HIS A 4 -18.93 3.89 -6.22
CA HIS A 4 -19.77 2.72 -6.19
C HIS A 4 -19.45 1.90 -4.94
N GLN A 5 -20.32 0.95 -4.62
CA GLN A 5 -20.19 0.10 -3.43
C GLN A 5 -20.31 -1.38 -3.80
N VAL A 6 -19.51 -2.20 -3.14
CA VAL A 6 -19.61 -3.66 -3.18
C VAL A 6 -19.48 -4.23 -1.77
N LEU A 7 -20.31 -5.21 -1.44
CA LEU A 7 -20.20 -5.97 -0.19
C LEU A 7 -19.47 -7.28 -0.48
N PHE A 8 -18.38 -7.54 0.24
CA PHE A 8 -17.57 -8.75 0.09
C PHE A 8 -17.24 -9.35 1.46
N GLN A 9 -17.79 -10.52 1.77
CA GLN A 9 -17.55 -11.24 3.03
C GLN A 9 -17.66 -10.31 4.27
N ASP A 10 -18.77 -9.58 4.36
CA ASP A 10 -19.08 -8.59 5.41
C ASP A 10 -18.20 -7.33 5.45
N LEU A 11 -17.38 -7.11 4.44
CA LEU A 11 -16.63 -5.86 4.22
C LEU A 11 -17.33 -5.02 3.15
N LEU A 12 -17.78 -3.81 3.50
CA LEU A 12 -18.28 -2.83 2.53
C LEU A 12 -17.10 -2.12 1.87
N ILE A 13 -17.05 -2.06 0.55
CA ILE A 13 -15.93 -1.43 -0.17
C ILE A 13 -16.47 -0.38 -1.14
N HIS A 14 -16.01 0.86 -0.99
CA HIS A 14 -16.25 1.96 -1.91
C HIS A 14 -15.16 2.01 -2.97
N TYR A 15 -15.51 2.27 -4.22
CA TYR A 15 -14.54 2.35 -5.32
C TYR A 15 -15.00 3.33 -6.41
N PRO A 16 -14.08 3.99 -7.14
CA PRO A 16 -14.42 4.94 -8.19
C PRO A 16 -14.94 4.22 -9.45
N ASP A 17 -15.61 4.97 -10.32
CA ASP A 17 -16.06 4.55 -11.66
C ASP A 17 -14.96 3.97 -12.57
N GLN A 18 -13.71 4.36 -12.32
CA GLN A 18 -12.53 3.81 -12.99
C GLN A 18 -12.26 2.35 -12.61
N ALA A 19 -12.72 1.87 -11.45
CA ALA A 19 -12.52 0.49 -11.02
C ALA A 19 -13.73 -0.39 -11.33
N THR A 20 -13.45 -1.62 -11.77
CA THR A 20 -14.42 -2.69 -11.92
C THR A 20 -14.08 -3.83 -10.96
N PRO A 21 -14.97 -4.16 -10.02
CA PRO A 21 -14.75 -5.28 -9.10
C PRO A 21 -15.01 -6.63 -9.80
N PHE A 22 -14.21 -7.64 -9.50
CA PHE A 22 -14.43 -9.01 -9.94
C PHE A 22 -13.92 -10.01 -8.91
N MET A 23 -14.62 -11.13 -8.77
CA MET A 23 -14.34 -12.12 -7.76
C MET A 23 -13.60 -13.32 -8.39
N THR A 24 -12.67 -13.92 -7.65
CA THR A 24 -12.02 -15.16 -8.10
C THR A 24 -13.03 -16.31 -8.23
N PRO A 25 -12.74 -17.35 -9.02
CA PRO A 25 -13.58 -18.55 -9.09
C PRO A 25 -13.77 -19.22 -7.72
N ALA A 26 -12.74 -19.15 -6.85
CA ALA A 26 -12.78 -19.66 -5.48
C ALA A 26 -13.58 -18.77 -4.51
N ARG A 27 -13.92 -17.53 -4.92
CA ARG A 27 -14.70 -16.54 -4.16
C ARG A 27 -14.08 -16.08 -2.83
N ASP A 28 -12.79 -16.31 -2.68
CA ASP A 28 -12.00 -15.96 -1.50
C ASP A 28 -11.25 -14.63 -1.65
N GLU A 29 -11.27 -14.05 -2.85
CA GLU A 29 -10.62 -12.78 -3.17
C GLU A 29 -11.46 -11.92 -4.12
N LEU A 30 -11.49 -10.63 -3.84
CA LEU A 30 -12.10 -9.59 -4.66
C LEU A 30 -11.00 -8.71 -5.25
N LEU A 31 -11.05 -8.50 -6.56
CA LEU A 31 -10.08 -7.72 -7.30
C LEU A 31 -10.76 -6.48 -7.87
N PHE A 32 -9.99 -5.40 -7.98
CA PHE A 32 -10.41 -4.16 -8.62
C PHE A 32 -9.49 -3.88 -9.79
N ALA A 33 -10.03 -3.86 -11.01
CA ALA A 33 -9.27 -3.59 -12.23
C ALA A 33 -9.83 -2.40 -13.02
N SER A 34 -9.10 -1.95 -14.03
CA SER A 34 -9.60 -1.00 -15.03
C SER A 34 -10.87 -1.52 -15.71
N PRO A 35 -11.69 -0.67 -16.34
CA PRO A 35 -12.97 -1.09 -16.93
C PRO A 35 -12.79 -2.12 -18.04
N HIS A 36 -11.66 -2.05 -18.74
CA HIS A 36 -11.24 -3.00 -19.78
C HIS A 36 -10.49 -4.21 -19.22
N LYS A 37 -10.19 -4.20 -17.91
CA LYS A 37 -9.47 -5.23 -17.14
C LYS A 37 -8.00 -5.40 -17.54
N ASP A 38 -7.43 -4.37 -18.14
CA ASP A 38 -6.04 -4.35 -18.57
C ASP A 38 -5.09 -4.06 -17.40
N ASP A 39 -5.57 -3.33 -16.38
CA ASP A 39 -4.79 -2.97 -15.19
C ASP A 39 -5.48 -3.45 -13.93
N LEU A 40 -4.71 -3.99 -12.97
CA LEU A 40 -5.20 -4.34 -11.65
C LEU A 40 -4.81 -3.24 -10.66
N TYR A 41 -5.81 -2.65 -10.00
CA TYR A 41 -5.66 -1.55 -9.03
C TYR A 41 -5.55 -2.05 -7.60
N GLY A 42 -6.13 -3.20 -7.26
CA GLY A 42 -5.97 -3.76 -5.93
C GLY A 42 -6.68 -5.09 -5.75
N THR A 43 -6.31 -5.81 -4.70
CA THR A 43 -7.05 -7.01 -4.26
C THR A 43 -7.42 -6.93 -2.80
N VAL A 44 -8.51 -7.62 -2.44
CA VAL A 44 -9.06 -7.67 -1.10
C VAL A 44 -9.43 -9.10 -0.76
N ARG A 45 -8.93 -9.60 0.38
CA ARG A 45 -9.31 -10.89 0.98
C ARG A 45 -9.74 -10.67 2.42
N VAL A 46 -10.72 -11.45 2.86
CA VAL A 46 -11.11 -11.52 4.28
C VAL A 46 -10.76 -12.92 4.77
N ALA A 47 -9.90 -13.02 5.78
CA ALA A 47 -9.55 -14.30 6.39
C ALA A 47 -10.67 -14.80 7.30
N SER A 48 -10.60 -16.07 7.67
CA SER A 48 -11.60 -16.74 8.52
C SER A 48 -11.73 -16.14 9.92
N ASP A 49 -10.70 -15.46 10.40
CA ASP A 49 -10.68 -14.72 11.67
C ASP A 49 -11.21 -13.27 11.53
N GLY A 50 -11.60 -12.87 10.32
CA GLY A 50 -12.11 -11.54 10.01
C GLY A 50 -11.04 -10.51 9.66
N PHE A 51 -9.76 -10.91 9.61
CA PHE A 51 -8.69 -10.01 9.19
C PHE A 51 -8.83 -9.66 7.70
N VAL A 52 -8.65 -8.37 7.36
CA VAL A 52 -8.79 -7.87 5.99
C VAL A 52 -7.42 -7.61 5.39
N PHE A 53 -7.13 -8.29 4.27
CA PHE A 53 -5.95 -8.06 3.45
C PHE A 53 -6.37 -7.21 2.26
N ALA A 54 -6.07 -5.91 2.29
CA ALA A 54 -6.28 -4.99 1.17
C ALA A 54 -4.92 -4.60 0.57
N VAL A 55 -4.61 -5.13 -0.61
CA VAL A 55 -3.29 -5.01 -1.24
C VAL A 55 -3.37 -4.04 -2.42
N PRO A 56 -2.86 -2.80 -2.29
CA PRO A 56 -2.84 -1.86 -3.41
C PRO A 56 -1.97 -2.39 -4.55
N LYS A 57 -2.39 -2.13 -5.80
CA LYS A 57 -1.68 -2.47 -7.04
C LYS A 57 -1.55 -1.20 -7.90
N TYR A 58 -1.53 -1.32 -9.23
CA TYR A 58 -1.16 -0.22 -10.13
C TYR A 58 -2.04 1.01 -9.89
N GLY A 59 -1.46 2.05 -9.29
CA GLY A 59 -2.15 3.28 -8.90
C GLY A 59 -3.28 3.12 -7.87
N GLY A 60 -3.64 1.93 -7.40
CA GLY A 60 -4.69 1.79 -6.41
C GLY A 60 -4.20 2.12 -5.00
N VAL A 61 -5.04 2.79 -4.22
CA VAL A 61 -4.78 3.17 -2.83
C VAL A 61 -5.97 2.73 -1.99
N PHE A 62 -5.72 1.92 -0.95
CA PHE A 62 -6.78 1.46 -0.05
C PHE A 62 -6.75 2.24 1.27
N SER A 63 -7.91 2.70 1.72
CA SER A 63 -8.12 3.38 2.99
C SER A 63 -9.23 2.71 3.78
N PHE A 64 -9.00 2.34 5.03
CA PHE A 64 -10.06 1.85 5.91
C PHE A 64 -10.87 3.04 6.46
N LEU A 65 -12.18 3.05 6.21
CA LEU A 65 -13.12 4.00 6.80
C LEU A 65 -13.59 3.52 8.17
N THR A 66 -13.80 2.20 8.30
CA THR A 66 -14.07 1.49 9.56
C THR A 66 -13.44 0.09 9.48
N PRO A 67 -13.42 -0.71 10.58
CA PRO A 67 -12.94 -2.10 10.51
C PRO A 67 -13.71 -3.00 9.54
N ARG A 68 -14.91 -2.59 9.09
CA ARG A 68 -15.76 -3.32 8.13
C ARG A 68 -16.08 -2.48 6.89
N GLU A 69 -15.31 -1.41 6.66
CA GLU A 69 -15.54 -0.51 5.54
C GLU A 69 -14.22 0.00 4.95
N LEU A 70 -14.02 -0.20 3.66
CA LEU A 70 -12.81 0.11 2.92
C LEU A 70 -13.14 1.04 1.75
N GLN A 71 -12.23 1.94 1.37
CA GLN A 71 -12.31 2.74 0.16
C GLN A 71 -11.09 2.46 -0.70
N LEU A 72 -11.30 2.21 -2.00
CA LEU A 72 -10.27 2.23 -3.02
C LEU A 72 -10.30 3.60 -3.71
N ASP A 73 -9.14 4.19 -3.88
CA ASP A 73 -8.88 5.31 -4.77
C ASP A 73 -7.91 4.88 -5.88
N ILE A 74 -7.92 5.56 -7.02
CA ILE A 74 -6.98 5.32 -8.11
C ILE A 74 -6.20 6.60 -8.39
N SER A 75 -4.88 6.49 -8.30
CA SER A 75 -3.89 7.54 -8.45
C SER A 75 -2.64 6.94 -9.08
N PHE A 76 -2.41 7.22 -10.37
CA PHE A 76 -1.19 6.77 -11.06
C PHE A 76 -0.12 7.84 -10.96
N PRO A 77 1.03 7.58 -10.30
CA PRO A 77 2.23 8.32 -10.62
C PRO A 77 2.70 7.88 -12.01
N VAL A 78 3.01 8.84 -12.87
CA VAL A 78 3.54 8.61 -14.23
C VAL A 78 5.02 8.18 -14.12
N ASN A 79 5.33 6.86 -14.08
CA ASN A 79 6.53 6.19 -14.66
C ASN A 79 6.78 4.72 -14.17
N PRO A 80 7.34 3.78 -14.98
CA PRO A 80 7.52 2.36 -14.61
C PRO A 80 9.00 1.93 -14.35
N PHE A 81 9.31 1.15 -13.29
CA PHE A 81 10.65 0.54 -13.12
C PHE A 81 10.67 -0.93 -12.63
N VAL A 82 11.70 -1.65 -13.11
CA VAL A 82 12.02 -3.08 -12.90
C VAL A 82 12.68 -3.31 -11.53
N LEU A 83 12.25 -4.35 -10.81
CA LEU A 83 12.87 -4.80 -9.55
C LEU A 83 14.07 -5.73 -9.86
N SER A 84 15.29 -5.23 -9.77
CA SER A 84 16.48 -6.07 -9.60
C SER A 84 17.01 -5.88 -8.19
N ASN A 85 17.07 -6.96 -7.40
CA ASN A 85 17.58 -7.13 -6.02
C ASN A 85 17.49 -5.94 -5.05
N PRO A 86 17.00 -6.13 -3.82
CA PRO A 86 16.96 -5.04 -2.85
C PRO A 86 18.37 -4.42 -2.74
N PRO A 87 18.52 -3.09 -2.95
CA PRO A 87 19.80 -2.43 -2.81
C PRO A 87 20.32 -2.62 -1.38
N ALA A 88 21.58 -2.27 -1.10
CA ALA A 88 22.14 -2.33 0.24
C ALA A 88 21.32 -1.42 1.17
N ASN A 89 20.34 -1.99 1.87
CA ASN A 89 19.33 -1.29 2.66
C ASN A 89 19.79 -1.12 4.11
N ALA A 90 19.41 0.00 4.72
CA ALA A 90 19.50 0.20 6.17
C ALA A 90 18.26 -0.42 6.82
N ALA A 91 18.35 -0.78 8.09
CA ALA A 91 17.24 -1.39 8.82
C ALA A 91 17.01 -0.69 10.16
N LEU A 92 15.75 -0.57 10.54
CA LEU A 92 15.33 -0.11 11.86
C LEU A 92 14.20 -0.97 12.41
N LEU A 93 14.01 -0.94 13.72
CA LEU A 93 12.90 -1.62 14.38
C LEU A 93 11.80 -0.60 14.69
N PHE A 94 10.57 -0.87 14.25
CA PHE A 94 9.40 -0.04 14.49
C PHE A 94 8.27 -0.90 15.06
N HIS A 95 7.95 -0.73 16.34
CA HIS A 95 6.93 -1.53 17.06
C HIS A 95 7.06 -3.05 16.88
N GLY A 96 8.29 -3.56 16.89
CA GLY A 96 8.57 -5.00 16.72
C GLY A 96 8.62 -5.48 15.26
N ILE A 97 8.43 -4.58 14.30
CA ILE A 97 8.57 -4.86 12.87
C ILE A 97 9.96 -4.39 12.42
N THR A 98 10.70 -5.26 11.75
CA THR A 98 11.93 -4.89 11.05
C THR A 98 11.56 -4.14 9.78
N VAL A 99 11.97 -2.88 9.68
CA VAL A 99 11.76 -2.06 8.49
C VAL A 99 13.10 -1.85 7.80
N ASN A 100 13.30 -2.56 6.70
CA ASN A 100 14.41 -2.31 5.78
C ASN A 100 14.03 -1.12 4.89
N TYR A 101 14.95 -0.22 4.60
CA TYR A 101 14.67 0.91 3.73
C TYR A 101 15.89 1.31 2.89
N ASP A 102 15.61 1.85 1.71
CA ASP A 102 16.62 2.42 0.82
C ASP A 102 17.37 3.56 1.51
N HIS A 103 18.69 3.59 1.39
CA HIS A 103 19.54 4.64 1.99
C HIS A 103 19.20 6.06 1.53
N GLN A 104 18.51 6.21 0.39
CA GLN A 104 18.03 7.50 -0.08
C GLN A 104 16.85 8.04 0.73
N LEU A 105 16.15 7.16 1.44
CA LEU A 105 15.04 7.52 2.31
C LEU A 105 15.56 7.84 3.71
N ILE A 106 15.08 8.95 4.24
CA ILE A 106 15.39 9.39 5.60
C ILE A 106 14.18 9.04 6.47
N PRO A 107 14.29 8.04 7.37
CA PRO A 107 13.20 7.69 8.27
C PRO A 107 13.03 8.79 9.33
N PHE A 108 11.78 9.10 9.65
CA PHE A 108 11.42 10.07 10.66
C PHE A 108 10.22 9.59 11.47
N HIS A 109 10.39 9.53 12.80
CA HIS A 109 9.29 9.21 13.71
C HIS A 109 8.44 10.45 13.94
N ARG A 110 7.12 10.31 13.79
CA ARG A 110 6.22 11.38 14.23
C ARG A 110 6.22 11.48 15.76
N ALA A 111 5.84 12.63 16.29
CA ALA A 111 5.85 12.91 17.72
C ALA A 111 4.97 11.97 18.57
N ASP A 112 3.94 11.35 17.97
CA ASP A 112 3.08 10.35 18.62
C ASP A 112 3.63 8.92 18.54
N ASP A 113 4.78 8.73 17.89
CA ASP A 113 5.50 7.47 17.65
C ASP A 113 4.68 6.35 16.99
N ASN A 114 3.46 6.63 16.53
CA ASN A 114 2.61 5.66 15.85
C ASN A 114 2.82 5.67 14.34
N GLU A 115 3.59 6.63 13.82
CA GLU A 115 3.91 6.78 12.41
C GLU A 115 5.42 6.86 12.18
N LEU A 116 5.88 6.03 11.25
CA LEU A 116 7.22 6.10 10.67
C LEU A 116 7.10 6.63 9.25
N LEU A 117 7.59 7.84 9.03
CA LEU A 117 7.62 8.49 7.74
C LEU A 117 8.96 8.25 7.06
N PHE A 118 8.96 8.23 5.73
CA PHE A 118 10.16 8.16 4.91
C PHE A 118 10.18 9.41 4.04
N ILE A 119 11.20 10.24 4.21
CA ILE A 119 11.41 11.43 3.38
C ILE A 119 12.38 11.07 2.27
N ASP A 120 12.05 11.41 1.03
CA ASP A 120 13.03 11.40 -0.04
C ASP A 120 13.94 12.61 0.11
N GLY A 121 15.20 12.36 0.49
CA GLY A 121 16.19 13.42 0.70
C GLY A 121 16.52 14.21 -0.57
N THR A 122 16.17 13.69 -1.75
CA THR A 122 16.39 14.34 -3.05
C THR A 122 15.34 15.41 -3.34
N TYR A 123 14.09 15.17 -2.93
CA TYR A 123 12.95 16.03 -3.29
C TYR A 123 12.28 16.70 -2.10
N ASP A 124 12.81 16.53 -0.88
CA ASP A 124 12.30 17.11 0.37
C ASP A 124 10.78 16.87 0.56
N MET A 125 10.34 15.65 0.22
CA MET A 125 8.93 15.24 0.31
C MET A 125 8.77 13.92 1.06
N ILE A 126 7.60 13.70 1.67
CA ILE A 126 7.25 12.41 2.27
C ILE A 126 7.02 11.41 1.14
N ALA A 127 7.89 10.41 1.04
CA ALA A 127 7.87 9.36 0.02
C ALA A 127 6.95 8.18 0.38
N ALA A 128 6.81 7.88 1.68
CA ALA A 128 5.91 6.88 2.21
C ALA A 128 5.76 7.03 3.73
N TYR A 129 4.79 6.34 4.33
CA TYR A 129 4.75 6.15 5.77
C TYR A 129 4.11 4.82 6.19
N ILE A 130 4.51 4.34 7.36
CA ILE A 130 3.94 3.20 8.05
C ILE A 130 3.22 3.73 9.29
N ARG A 131 1.98 3.31 9.53
CA ARG A 131 1.25 3.59 10.78
C ARG A 131 0.97 2.29 11.52
N ILE A 132 1.16 2.32 12.83
CA ILE A 132 0.71 1.28 13.75
C ILE A 132 -0.51 1.80 14.49
N ASN A 133 -1.64 1.11 14.35
CA ASN A 133 -2.85 1.43 15.08
C ASN A 133 -2.77 0.91 16.53
N PRO A 134 -3.59 1.44 17.45
CA PRO A 134 -3.62 0.97 18.85
C PRO A 134 -3.97 -0.52 19.02
N ASP A 135 -4.62 -1.12 18.03
CA ASP A 135 -4.94 -2.56 18.00
C ASP A 135 -3.80 -3.43 17.46
N GLY A 136 -2.65 -2.82 17.13
CA GLY A 136 -1.48 -3.49 16.57
C GLY A 136 -1.52 -3.68 15.06
N SER A 137 -2.59 -3.25 14.37
CA SER A 137 -2.66 -3.35 12.92
C SER A 137 -1.68 -2.39 12.23
N VAL A 138 -1.08 -2.87 11.13
CA VAL A 138 -0.04 -2.16 10.37
C VAL A 138 -0.64 -1.64 9.07
N LEU A 139 -0.52 -0.34 8.84
CA LEU A 139 -0.95 0.31 7.62
C LEU A 139 0.27 0.89 6.90
N THR A 140 0.37 0.66 5.60
CA THR A 140 1.44 1.22 4.76
C THR A 140 0.84 2.13 3.70
N PHE A 141 1.44 3.30 3.52
CA PHE A 141 0.94 4.33 2.62
C PHE A 141 2.07 4.74 1.67
N PRO A 142 2.12 4.18 0.45
CA PRO A 142 3.09 4.63 -0.54
C PRO A 142 2.68 6.02 -1.04
N ASN A 143 3.63 6.95 -1.12
CA ASN A 143 3.38 8.30 -1.61
C ASN A 143 4.35 8.68 -2.73
N GLY A 144 4.21 8.04 -3.89
CA GLY A 144 4.87 8.40 -5.15
C GLY A 144 6.40 8.29 -5.21
N GLY A 145 7.11 8.52 -4.11
CA GLY A 145 8.57 8.48 -3.94
C GLY A 145 9.08 7.20 -3.27
N ALA A 146 8.17 6.32 -2.81
CA ALA A 146 8.54 5.01 -2.30
C ALA A 146 7.44 3.96 -2.45
N ARG A 147 7.87 2.69 -2.40
CA ARG A 147 7.03 1.49 -2.53
C ARG A 147 7.37 0.47 -1.43
N PHE A 148 6.40 -0.35 -1.07
CA PHE A 148 6.54 -1.37 -0.01
C PHE A 148 6.67 -2.78 -0.57
N ALA A 149 7.54 -3.57 0.03
CA ALA A 149 7.64 -5.01 -0.17
C ALA A 149 7.57 -5.73 1.19
N TYR A 150 6.57 -6.58 1.37
CA TYR A 150 6.43 -7.37 2.60
C TYR A 150 7.27 -8.64 2.48
N VAL A 151 8.18 -8.84 3.42
CA VAL A 151 9.06 -10.02 3.46
C VAL A 151 8.40 -11.13 4.28
N ASN A 152 7.88 -10.77 5.45
CA ASN A 152 7.08 -11.63 6.34
C ASN A 152 6.20 -10.77 7.26
N ASP A 153 5.52 -11.39 8.22
CA ASP A 153 4.60 -10.75 9.19
C ASP A 153 5.29 -9.79 10.18
N HIS A 154 6.63 -9.82 10.26
CA HIS A 154 7.43 -8.95 11.13
C HIS A 154 8.49 -8.17 10.33
N GLU A 155 8.42 -8.14 9.00
CA GLU A 155 9.45 -7.54 8.17
C GLU A 155 8.89 -6.89 6.90
N ILE A 156 9.19 -5.59 6.75
CA ILE A 156 8.75 -4.74 5.64
C ILE A 156 9.98 -4.08 5.02
N THR A 157 10.01 -3.98 3.70
CA THR A 157 11.02 -3.22 2.96
C THR A 157 10.40 -2.01 2.28
N VAL A 158 11.01 -0.83 2.42
CA VAL A 158 10.61 0.44 1.81
C VAL A 158 11.66 0.83 0.78
N LEU A 159 11.31 0.77 -0.49
CA LEU A 159 12.21 1.08 -1.59
C LEU A 159 11.88 2.47 -2.12
N ALA A 160 12.89 3.33 -2.28
CA ALA A 160 12.71 4.56 -3.01
C ALA A 160 12.27 4.23 -4.44
N THR A 161 11.35 5.01 -4.99
CA THR A 161 11.08 5.01 -6.43
C THR A 161 11.95 6.10 -7.02
N THR A 162 13.21 5.77 -7.30
CA THR A 162 14.01 6.60 -8.20
C THR A 162 13.31 6.59 -9.56
N ASP A 163 12.98 7.76 -10.09
CA ASP A 163 13.00 7.89 -11.56
C ASP A 163 14.39 7.41 -11.99
N ASP A 164 14.48 6.43 -12.90
CA ASP A 164 15.78 6.20 -13.57
C ASP A 164 16.25 7.56 -14.11
N PRO A 165 17.55 7.86 -14.00
CA PRO A 165 18.10 9.03 -14.64
C PRO A 165 17.82 8.93 -16.14
N ALA A 166 17.09 9.91 -16.65
CA ALA A 166 17.03 10.38 -18.02
C ALA A 166 17.76 9.52 -19.07
N ASP A 167 16.97 8.87 -19.95
CA ASP A 167 17.31 8.76 -21.37
C ASP A 167 16.73 9.97 -22.12
#